data_AF-B0WFG1-F1
#
_entry.id   AF-B0WFG1-F1
#
_cell.length_a   1.000
_cell.length_b   1.000
_cell.length_c   1.000
_cell.angle_alpha   90.00
_cell.angle_beta   90.00
_cell.angle_gamma   90.00
#
_symmetry.space_group_name_H-M   'P 1'
#
loop_
_entity.id
_entity.type
_entity.pdbx_description
1 polymer ?
#
loop_
_entity_poly.entity_id
_entity_poly.type
_entity_poly.pdbx_seq_one_letter_code
_entity_poly.pdbx_strand_id
1 'polypeptide(L)'
;MEDVPTDEAGDAFIEISVSDPQKVGDGMGSYLAYKVSTKTNILKFKKRQFFTMRRFSDFLGLHDLLVSKYLRLGRIVPPAPEKNIIGTTKVKMGSQPASDPGTGVNLEWVENRRASLERFLNRVAQHPFLCQDGDFVNFLESDQELPRAVNTAALSGAGVMRLFNKMGETVNKITYKMDETDPWFNDKITEVETIDAHMQKLHSAIKALVTHRRELATLTGGVAKSAALLSTCEEHTGLSQALSQLADVEEKVELLRSEQANSDLYILSETIKDYIGLFGAIKDVFHERVKVFQNWQHAQMQLTKKRENKAKLELQERRDKLDFAQKEVEEWEAKVQRCQKEFDNISAEIKKEMERFELTRARDFKSTIIKYLEDQMAHQQQWEAKVQRCQKEFDNISAEIKKEMERFELTRARDFKSTIIKYLEDQMAHQQQQMKYWEAIVPVAKEIA
;
A
#
# COMPACT_ATOMS: atom_id res chain seq x y z
N MET A 1 6.99 24.37 -26.29
CA MET A 1 7.94 23.28 -26.02
C MET A 1 9.30 23.94 -26.00
N GLU A 2 9.70 24.43 -24.83
CA GLU A 2 11.07 24.86 -24.59
C GLU A 2 11.72 23.74 -23.78
N ASP A 3 12.87 23.30 -24.28
CA ASP A 3 13.63 22.17 -23.76
C ASP A 3 14.02 22.43 -22.30
N VAL A 4 13.56 21.54 -21.43
CA VAL A 4 14.01 21.45 -20.04
C VAL A 4 15.45 20.95 -20.07
N PRO A 5 16.43 21.69 -19.52
CA PRO A 5 17.79 21.21 -19.45
C PRO A 5 17.80 19.98 -18.54
N THR A 6 18.10 18.83 -19.14
CA THR A 6 18.41 17.61 -18.41
C THR A 6 19.83 17.78 -17.88
N ASP A 7 19.96 17.90 -16.56
CA ASP A 7 21.23 17.99 -15.87
C ASP A 7 22.17 16.87 -16.32
N GLU A 8 23.27 17.24 -16.97
CA GLU A 8 24.46 16.41 -17.15
C GLU A 8 25.20 16.23 -15.82
N ALA A 9 24.60 15.50 -14.88
CA ALA A 9 25.29 14.98 -13.69
C ALA A 9 25.56 13.49 -13.90
N GLY A 10 26.81 13.14 -14.25
CA GLY A 10 27.20 11.78 -14.64
C GLY A 10 26.71 10.68 -13.69
N ASP A 11 25.82 9.84 -14.21
CA ASP A 11 25.45 8.44 -13.88
C ASP A 11 25.46 7.99 -12.40
N ALA A 12 25.41 8.90 -11.43
CA ALA A 12 25.44 8.58 -10.01
C ALA A 12 24.08 8.00 -9.58
N PHE A 13 24.08 6.75 -9.11
CA PHE A 13 22.88 6.04 -8.66
C PHE A 13 23.08 5.46 -7.26
N ILE A 14 21.98 5.34 -6.55
CA ILE A 14 21.87 4.59 -5.30
C ILE A 14 20.55 3.84 -5.32
N GLU A 15 20.63 2.54 -5.13
CA GLU A 15 19.50 1.62 -5.14
C GLU A 15 19.48 0.91 -3.78
N ILE A 16 18.37 1.02 -3.07
CA ILE A 16 18.23 0.47 -1.72
C ILE A 16 17.04 -0.49 -1.73
N SER A 17 17.29 -1.73 -1.28
CA SER A 17 16.24 -2.72 -1.05
C SER A 17 16.20 -3.16 0.40
N VAL A 18 14.99 -3.35 0.92
CA VAL A 18 14.74 -3.84 2.28
C VAL A 18 14.10 -5.21 2.15
N SER A 19 14.71 -6.24 2.74
CA SER A 19 14.32 -7.64 2.58
C SER A 19 14.56 -8.44 3.86
N ASP A 20 14.31 -9.76 3.80
CA ASP A 20 14.64 -10.74 4.83
C ASP A 20 14.25 -10.31 6.26
N PRO A 21 12.95 -10.13 6.56
CA PRO A 21 12.50 -9.80 7.91
C PRO A 21 12.81 -10.96 8.87
N GLN A 22 13.68 -10.73 9.85
CA GLN A 22 14.14 -11.73 10.80
C GLN A 22 13.83 -11.33 12.24
N LYS A 23 13.21 -12.25 13.00
CA LYS A 23 12.99 -12.04 14.44
C LYS A 23 14.32 -12.22 15.18
N VAL A 24 14.73 -11.18 15.90
CA VAL A 24 15.95 -11.15 16.71
C VAL A 24 15.58 -11.06 18.18
N GLY A 25 16.21 -11.90 19.00
CA GLY A 25 15.96 -12.02 20.43
C GLY A 25 14.75 -12.87 20.79
N ASP A 26 14.57 -13.12 22.09
CA ASP A 26 13.50 -13.96 22.65
C ASP A 26 12.62 -13.20 23.65
N GLY A 27 11.39 -13.66 23.85
CA GLY A 27 10.41 -13.08 24.77
C GLY A 27 9.98 -11.63 24.44
N MET A 28 9.65 -10.85 25.48
CA MET A 28 9.14 -9.47 25.37
C MET A 28 10.15 -8.47 24.76
N GLY A 29 11.44 -8.81 24.78
CA GLY A 29 12.54 -8.04 24.20
C GLY A 29 12.74 -8.25 22.70
N SER A 30 12.06 -9.23 22.09
CA SER A 30 12.23 -9.55 20.67
C SER A 30 11.79 -8.41 19.75
N TYR A 31 12.48 -8.29 18.62
CA TYR A 31 12.20 -7.30 17.58
C TYR A 31 12.42 -7.89 16.18
N LEU A 32 11.86 -7.22 15.17
CA LEU A 32 12.07 -7.57 13.78
C LEU A 32 13.21 -6.72 13.22
N ALA A 33 14.22 -7.38 12.67
CA ALA A 33 15.31 -6.78 11.91
C ALA A 33 15.08 -7.01 10.43
N TYR A 34 15.52 -6.07 9.61
CA TYR A 34 15.40 -6.08 8.16
C TYR A 34 16.78 -5.96 7.55
N LYS A 35 17.01 -6.70 6.47
CA LYS A 35 18.22 -6.58 5.68
C LYS A 35 18.08 -5.41 4.71
N VAL A 36 18.83 -4.35 4.97
CA VAL A 36 18.94 -3.18 4.10
C VAL A 36 20.11 -3.41 3.17
N SER A 37 19.86 -3.75 1.91
CA SER A 37 20.88 -3.92 0.89
C SER A 37 21.00 -2.64 0.08
N THR A 38 22.24 -2.21 -0.17
CA THR A 38 22.51 -0.97 -0.91
C THR A 38 23.49 -1.26 -2.04
N LYS A 39 23.16 -0.76 -3.23
CA LYS A 39 24.01 -0.78 -4.42
C LYS A 39 24.15 0.64 -4.94
N THR A 40 25.38 1.12 -5.09
CA THR A 40 25.65 2.50 -5.48
C THR A 40 27.01 2.67 -6.12
N ASN A 41 27.15 3.70 -6.96
CA ASN A 41 28.43 4.19 -7.47
C ASN A 41 28.82 5.56 -6.88
N ILE A 42 28.08 6.07 -5.89
CA ILE A 42 28.38 7.32 -5.20
C ILE A 42 29.69 7.15 -4.41
N LEU A 43 30.69 7.99 -4.70
CA LEU A 43 32.05 7.90 -4.14
C LEU A 43 32.13 8.10 -2.62
N LYS A 44 31.06 8.60 -2.00
CA LYS A 44 30.95 8.76 -0.55
C LYS A 44 30.87 7.42 0.20
N PHE A 45 30.43 6.37 -0.48
CA PHE A 45 30.33 5.01 0.08
C PHE A 45 31.65 4.25 -0.12
N LYS A 46 32.07 3.51 0.91
CA LYS A 46 33.29 2.69 0.93
C LYS A 46 33.17 1.47 0.02
N LYS A 47 31.97 0.91 -0.09
CA LYS A 47 31.66 -0.29 -0.88
C LYS A 47 30.57 0.03 -1.90
N ARG A 48 30.65 -0.60 -3.07
CA ARG A 48 29.62 -0.45 -4.13
C ARG A 48 28.38 -1.30 -3.90
N GLN A 49 28.52 -2.37 -3.12
CA GLN A 49 27.45 -3.27 -2.72
C GLN A 49 27.71 -3.75 -1.29
N PHE A 50 26.72 -3.62 -0.43
CA PHE A 50 26.79 -4.03 0.97
C PHE A 50 25.37 -4.19 1.53
N PHE A 51 25.26 -4.76 2.72
CA PHE A 51 24.00 -4.81 3.45
C PHE A 51 24.25 -4.58 4.94
N THR A 52 23.23 -4.08 5.64
CA THR A 52 23.19 -3.96 7.10
C THR A 52 21.87 -4.51 7.63
N MET A 53 21.88 -4.96 8.89
CA MET A 53 20.66 -5.37 9.59
C MET A 53 20.14 -4.22 10.44
N ARG A 54 18.92 -3.76 10.14
CA ARG A 54 18.29 -2.61 10.82
C ARG A 54 16.93 -3.00 11.37
N ARG A 55 16.65 -2.64 12.61
CA ARG A 55 15.30 -2.78 13.17
C ARG A 55 14.50 -1.51 12.96
N PHE A 56 13.19 -1.63 13.03
CA PHE A 56 12.26 -0.52 12.82
C PHE A 56 12.60 0.76 13.60
N SER A 57 13.02 0.66 14.87
CA SER A 57 13.35 1.85 15.66
C SER A 57 14.60 2.60 15.18
N ASP A 58 15.49 1.95 14.44
CA ASP A 58 16.68 2.60 13.92
C ASP A 58 16.30 3.53 12.75
N PHE A 59 15.31 3.14 11.94
CA PHE A 59 14.74 4.00 10.89
C PHE A 59 14.06 5.24 11.49
N LEU A 60 13.35 5.08 12.61
CA LEU A 60 12.77 6.21 13.34
C LEU A 60 13.86 7.15 13.87
N GLY A 61 14.95 6.59 14.42
CA GLY A 61 16.09 7.38 14.89
C GLY A 61 16.75 8.17 13.76
N LEU A 62 16.95 7.53 12.60
CA LEU A 62 17.45 8.22 11.40
C LEU A 62 16.51 9.37 10.99
N HIS A 63 15.20 9.12 10.93
CA HIS A 63 14.22 10.16 10.61
C HIS A 63 14.30 11.34 11.58
N ASP A 64 14.33 11.09 12.89
CA ASP A 64 14.40 12.15 13.90
C ASP A 64 15.70 12.98 13.77
N LEU A 65 16.82 12.33 13.47
CA LEU A 65 18.09 13.02 13.19
C LEU A 65 17.97 13.91 11.94
N LEU A 66 17.41 13.40 10.84
CA LEU A 66 17.23 14.17 9.61
C LEU A 66 16.27 15.36 9.83
N VAL A 67 15.15 15.15 10.51
CA VAL A 67 14.21 16.22 10.87
C VAL A 67 14.91 17.29 11.71
N SER A 68 15.66 16.91 12.73
CA SER A 68 16.35 17.86 13.61
C SER A 68 17.35 18.76 12.87
N LYS A 69 18.01 18.24 11.83
CA LYS A 69 19.00 18.97 11.03
C LYS A 69 18.37 19.83 9.95
N TYR A 70 17.38 19.27 9.23
CA TYR A 70 16.96 19.79 7.94
C TYR A 70 15.60 20.48 7.94
N LEU A 71 14.70 20.17 8.89
CA LEU A 71 13.38 20.82 8.97
C LEU A 71 13.51 22.34 9.14
N ARG A 72 14.38 22.75 10.08
CA ARG A 72 14.70 24.17 10.34
C ARG A 72 15.34 24.91 9.16
N LEU A 73 15.80 24.17 8.15
CA LEU A 73 16.37 24.72 6.91
C LEU A 73 15.32 24.80 5.79
N GLY A 74 14.09 24.32 6.02
CA GLY A 74 13.00 24.36 5.04
C GLY A 74 12.94 23.16 4.11
N ARG A 75 13.66 22.07 4.42
CA ARG A 75 13.72 20.87 3.57
C ARG A 75 12.66 19.85 3.95
N ILE A 76 12.04 19.25 2.94
CA ILE A 76 11.02 18.22 3.10
C ILE A 76 11.71 16.89 3.41
N VAL A 77 11.65 16.48 4.67
CA VAL A 77 12.14 15.17 5.11
C VAL A 77 11.03 14.13 4.88
N PRO A 78 11.29 13.03 4.14
CA PRO A 78 10.29 11.99 3.92
C PRO A 78 9.77 11.43 5.25
N PRO A 79 8.44 11.19 5.38
CA PRO A 79 7.85 10.72 6.63
C PRO A 79 8.38 9.33 6.98
N ALA A 80 8.63 9.09 8.27
CA ALA A 80 8.89 7.74 8.75
C ALA A 80 7.63 6.86 8.62
N PRO A 81 7.78 5.55 8.35
CA PRO A 81 6.63 4.64 8.35
C PRO A 81 5.93 4.60 9.72
N GLU A 82 4.60 4.55 9.71
CA GLU A 82 3.82 4.57 10.94
C GLU A 82 4.08 3.34 11.83
N LYS A 83 4.18 3.59 13.14
CA LYS A 83 4.26 2.52 14.13
C LYS A 83 2.91 1.81 14.24
N ASN A 84 2.74 0.72 13.50
CA ASN A 84 1.62 -0.18 13.69
C ASN A 84 1.74 -0.96 15.02
N ILE A 85 1.12 -0.43 16.07
CA ILE A 85 1.15 -0.99 17.43
C ILE A 85 0.49 -2.39 17.47
N ILE A 86 -0.63 -2.58 16.77
CA ILE A 86 -1.41 -3.83 16.75
C ILE A 86 -0.60 -5.01 16.18
N GLY A 87 0.08 -4.83 15.06
CA GLY A 87 0.93 -5.87 14.47
C GLY A 87 2.20 -6.14 15.32
N THR A 88 2.75 -5.12 15.96
CA THR A 88 3.92 -5.28 16.83
C THR A 88 3.60 -6.09 18.08
N THR A 89 2.40 -5.91 18.67
CA THR A 89 1.95 -6.72 19.81
C THR A 89 1.69 -8.18 19.41
N LYS A 90 1.16 -8.44 18.20
CA LYS A 90 0.96 -9.81 17.69
C LYS A 90 2.27 -10.56 17.45
N VAL A 91 3.31 -9.92 16.90
CA VAL A 91 4.64 -10.54 16.72
C VAL A 91 5.33 -10.82 18.06
N LYS A 92 5.07 -10.01 19.09
CA LYS A 92 5.64 -10.18 20.43
C LYS A 92 4.93 -11.23 21.29
N MET A 93 3.64 -11.45 21.05
CA MET A 93 2.81 -12.43 21.79
C MET A 93 2.73 -13.80 21.10
N GLY A 94 3.14 -13.90 19.83
CA GLY A 94 3.07 -15.13 19.03
C GLY A 94 4.27 -16.06 19.23
N SER A 95 4.03 -17.18 19.92
CA SER A 95 4.84 -18.39 19.90
C SER A 95 4.06 -19.50 19.19
N GLN A 96 3.97 -19.47 17.86
CA GLN A 96 3.53 -20.65 17.09
C GLN A 96 4.38 -20.81 15.82
N PRO A 97 4.75 -22.05 15.43
CA PRO A 97 5.50 -22.30 14.22
C PRO A 97 4.67 -21.96 12.98
N ALA A 98 5.36 -21.67 11.88
CA ALA A 98 4.83 -21.17 10.61
C ALA A 98 4.01 -22.20 9.79
N SER A 99 3.17 -23.03 10.41
CA SER A 99 2.52 -24.17 9.76
C SER A 99 0.98 -24.19 9.83
N ASP A 100 0.32 -23.07 10.09
CA ASP A 100 -1.15 -23.00 10.10
C ASP A 100 -1.68 -22.08 8.98
N PRO A 101 -2.57 -22.51 8.06
CA PRO A 101 -2.98 -21.74 6.88
C PRO A 101 -3.76 -20.44 7.15
N GLY A 102 -3.96 -20.07 8.43
CA GLY A 102 -4.58 -18.81 8.87
C GLY A 102 -3.59 -17.65 9.13
N THR A 103 -2.29 -17.82 8.91
CA THR A 103 -1.23 -16.85 9.24
C THR A 103 -1.06 -15.65 8.29
N GLY A 104 -1.94 -15.47 7.29
CA GLY A 104 -1.80 -14.44 6.26
C GLY A 104 -1.68 -13.00 6.77
N VAL A 105 -2.33 -12.67 7.89
CA VAL A 105 -2.35 -11.31 8.47
C VAL A 105 -0.98 -10.89 9.05
N ASN A 106 -0.17 -11.84 9.53
CA ASN A 106 1.16 -11.53 10.07
C ASN A 106 2.15 -11.26 8.94
N LEU A 107 2.10 -12.01 7.83
CA LEU A 107 2.98 -11.77 6.67
C LEU A 107 2.64 -10.45 5.97
N GLU A 108 1.36 -10.15 5.75
CA GLU A 108 0.93 -8.93 5.06
C GLU A 108 1.41 -7.68 5.79
N TRP A 109 1.29 -7.65 7.12
CA TRP A 109 1.76 -6.52 7.91
C TRP A 109 3.28 -6.34 7.86
N VAL A 110 4.03 -7.44 7.94
CA VAL A 110 5.50 -7.43 7.83
C VAL A 110 5.91 -6.88 6.47
N GLU A 111 5.23 -7.34 5.40
CA GLU A 111 5.52 -6.94 4.04
C GLU A 111 5.16 -5.47 3.77
N ASN A 112 3.98 -5.02 4.21
CA ASN A 112 3.58 -3.61 4.12
C ASN A 112 4.61 -2.71 4.81
N ARG A 113 5.07 -3.10 6.00
CA ARG A 113 6.10 -2.36 6.72
C ARG A 113 7.43 -2.37 5.97
N ARG A 114 7.90 -3.51 5.47
CA ARG A 114 9.13 -3.64 4.69
C ARG A 114 9.09 -2.71 3.47
N ALA A 115 8.00 -2.72 2.72
CA ALA A 115 7.79 -1.85 1.56
C ALA A 115 7.77 -0.36 1.93
N SER A 116 7.15 0.03 3.06
CA SER A 116 7.21 1.42 3.53
C SER A 116 8.62 1.84 3.95
N LEU A 117 9.40 0.97 4.60
CA LEU A 117 10.78 1.24 4.99
C LEU A 117 11.68 1.43 3.77
N GLU A 118 11.51 0.58 2.76
CA GLU A 118 12.22 0.69 1.48
C GLU A 118 11.92 2.01 0.77
N ARG A 119 10.63 2.39 0.68
CA ARG A 119 10.23 3.67 0.09
C ARG A 119 10.79 4.87 0.84
N PHE A 120 10.76 4.84 2.18
CA PHE A 120 11.37 5.88 3.01
C PHE A 120 12.86 6.06 2.68
N LEU A 121 13.65 4.97 2.68
CA LEU A 121 15.08 5.05 2.36
C LEU A 121 15.35 5.54 0.94
N ASN A 122 14.60 5.04 -0.05
CA ASN A 122 14.76 5.47 -1.43
C ASN A 122 14.40 6.96 -1.62
N ARG A 123 13.37 7.47 -0.92
CA ARG A 123 13.03 8.90 -0.91
C ARG A 123 14.13 9.76 -0.30
N VAL A 124 14.73 9.32 0.80
CA VAL A 124 15.88 10.00 1.41
C VAL A 124 17.06 10.01 0.43
N ALA A 125 17.30 8.88 -0.26
CA ALA A 125 18.36 8.72 -1.24
C ALA A 125 18.17 9.57 -2.52
N GLN A 126 16.93 9.85 -2.91
CA GLN A 126 16.60 10.71 -4.04
C GLN A 126 16.77 12.22 -3.75
N HIS A 127 16.78 12.60 -2.47
CA HIS A 127 16.93 14.01 -2.10
C HIS A 127 18.42 14.43 -2.16
N PRO A 128 18.80 15.47 -2.93
CA PRO A 128 20.21 15.82 -3.18
C PRO A 128 21.08 16.03 -1.94
N PHE A 129 20.51 16.63 -0.89
CA PHE A 129 21.20 16.86 0.37
C PHE A 129 21.08 15.70 1.38
N LEU A 130 19.92 15.05 1.50
CA LEU A 130 19.73 14.00 2.51
C LEU A 130 20.50 12.73 2.14
N CYS A 131 20.66 12.42 0.86
CA CYS A 131 21.45 11.28 0.38
C CYS A 131 22.95 11.41 0.73
N GLN A 132 23.40 12.64 0.99
CA GLN A 132 24.75 12.96 1.41
C GLN A 132 24.86 13.17 2.92
N ASP A 133 23.81 13.02 3.71
CA ASP A 133 23.92 13.20 5.16
C ASP A 133 24.80 12.13 5.80
N GLY A 134 25.60 12.53 6.79
CA GLY A 134 26.49 11.62 7.51
C GLY A 134 25.74 10.51 8.25
N ASP A 135 24.59 10.81 8.85
CA ASP A 135 23.82 9.80 9.59
C ASP A 135 23.10 8.85 8.63
N PHE A 136 22.67 9.33 7.47
CA PHE A 136 22.12 8.46 6.41
C PHE A 136 23.17 7.47 5.88
N VAL A 137 24.37 7.96 5.55
CA VAL A 137 25.48 7.09 5.10
C VAL A 137 25.87 6.09 6.19
N ASN A 138 26.00 6.55 7.44
CA ASN A 138 26.29 5.66 8.57
C ASN A 138 25.18 4.64 8.79
N PHE A 139 23.91 5.01 8.60
CA PHE A 139 22.78 4.11 8.70
C PHE A 139 22.85 2.99 7.65
N LEU A 140 23.31 3.28 6.43
CA LEU A 140 23.44 2.27 5.39
C LEU A 140 24.69 1.40 5.56
N GLU A 141 25.85 1.98 5.91
CA GLU A 141 27.14 1.28 5.89
C GLU A 141 27.59 0.65 7.21
N SER A 142 27.17 1.19 8.35
CA SER A 142 27.76 0.80 9.64
C SER A 142 27.12 -0.48 10.19
N ASP A 143 27.92 -1.50 10.50
CA ASP A 143 27.43 -2.69 11.22
C ASP A 143 27.22 -2.45 12.72
N GLN A 144 27.53 -1.24 13.23
CA GLN A 144 27.35 -0.91 14.65
C GLN A 144 25.88 -0.65 15.00
N GLU A 145 25.50 -0.98 16.24
CA GLU A 145 24.18 -0.63 16.79
C GLU A 145 24.04 0.90 16.86
N LEU A 146 23.05 1.44 16.16
CA LEU A 146 22.77 2.87 16.18
C LEU A 146 22.05 3.28 17.47
N PRO A 147 22.22 4.53 17.95
CA PRO A 147 21.48 5.07 19.08
C PRO A 147 19.98 4.88 18.89
N ARG A 148 19.30 4.34 19.92
CA ARG A 148 17.86 4.04 19.84
C ARG A 148 17.07 5.35 19.81
N ALA A 149 16.02 5.43 18.98
CA ALA A 149 14.99 6.44 19.15
C ALA A 149 14.37 6.32 20.55
N VAL A 150 14.65 7.30 21.42
CA VAL A 150 13.99 7.48 22.71
C VAL A 150 12.66 8.18 22.45
N ASN A 151 11.56 7.65 23.00
CA ASN A 151 10.17 8.15 22.83
C ASN A 151 9.44 7.81 21.51
N THR A 152 9.60 6.59 20.97
CA THR A 152 8.80 6.09 19.82
C THR A 152 7.27 6.02 20.03
N ALA A 153 6.75 6.41 21.19
CA ALA A 153 5.32 6.54 21.46
C ALA A 153 4.75 7.89 20.96
N ALA A 154 5.59 8.92 20.80
CA ALA A 154 5.18 10.22 20.27
C ALA A 154 5.00 10.23 18.74
N LEU A 155 5.55 9.22 18.03
CA LEU A 155 5.56 9.08 16.57
C LEU A 155 4.36 8.30 15.98
N SER A 156 3.33 8.03 16.79
CA SER A 156 2.02 7.62 16.23
C SER A 156 1.39 8.84 15.57
N GLY A 157 0.73 8.72 14.41
CA GLY A 157 0.08 9.84 13.72
C GLY A 157 -0.92 10.64 14.59
N ALA A 158 -1.39 10.07 15.71
CA ALA A 158 -2.20 10.75 16.71
C ALA A 158 -1.38 11.51 17.80
N GLY A 159 -0.11 11.16 18.01
CA GLY A 159 0.81 11.78 18.95
C GLY A 159 1.37 13.12 18.45
N VAL A 160 1.61 13.23 17.13
CA VAL A 160 2.02 14.49 16.50
C VAL A 160 0.88 15.52 16.64
N MET A 161 -0.38 15.13 16.36
CA MET A 161 -1.59 15.96 16.61
C MET A 161 -1.78 16.37 18.07
N ARG A 162 -1.33 15.57 19.04
CA ARG A 162 -1.38 15.94 20.48
C ARG A 162 -0.23 16.84 20.92
N LEU A 163 0.92 16.81 20.26
CA LEU A 163 1.97 17.80 20.45
C LEU A 163 1.55 19.17 19.87
N PHE A 164 0.81 19.17 18.76
CA PHE A 164 0.26 20.38 18.13
C PHE A 164 -0.67 21.18 19.06
N ASN A 165 -1.46 20.52 19.92
CA ASN A 165 -2.33 21.21 20.88
C ASN A 165 -1.67 21.50 22.26
N LYS A 166 -0.56 20.85 22.61
CA LYS A 166 0.10 21.05 23.93
C LYS A 166 1.37 21.89 23.90
N MET A 167 2.01 22.06 22.74
CA MET A 167 3.13 23.00 22.60
C MET A 167 2.67 24.40 22.17
N GLY A 168 1.37 24.63 22.06
CA GLY A 168 0.75 25.96 21.97
C GLY A 168 0.45 26.59 23.33
N GLU A 169 0.48 25.83 24.44
CA GLU A 169 0.07 26.32 25.77
C GLU A 169 1.23 26.70 26.71
N THR A 170 2.50 26.51 26.32
CA THR A 170 3.65 26.74 27.24
C THR A 170 4.75 27.62 26.66
N VAL A 171 4.48 28.38 25.60
CA VAL A 171 5.38 29.44 25.14
C VAL A 171 4.64 30.77 25.30
N ASN A 172 5.17 31.61 26.20
CA ASN A 172 4.80 32.98 26.56
C ASN A 172 3.62 33.65 25.80
N LYS A 173 2.76 34.29 26.60
CA LYS A 173 1.57 35.15 26.31
C LYS A 173 1.60 36.17 25.13
N ILE A 174 2.60 36.14 24.26
CA ILE A 174 2.66 36.92 23.01
C ILE A 174 3.00 35.96 21.87
N THR A 175 2.06 35.09 21.50
CA THR A 175 2.17 34.36 20.23
C THR A 175 1.86 35.35 19.12
N TYR A 176 2.89 35.82 18.40
CA TYR A 176 2.68 36.64 17.21
C TYR A 176 1.95 35.82 16.16
N LYS A 177 0.74 36.27 15.79
CA LYS A 177 0.05 35.73 14.63
C LYS A 177 0.82 36.18 13.39
N MET A 178 1.25 35.22 12.59
CA MET A 178 1.77 35.51 11.25
C MET A 178 0.58 35.72 10.34
N ASP A 179 0.34 36.96 9.92
CA ASP A 179 -0.52 37.19 8.77
C ASP A 179 0.36 36.99 7.53
N GLU A 180 0.03 35.96 6.73
CA GLU A 180 0.81 35.65 5.53
C GLU A 180 0.69 36.78 4.52
N THR A 181 1.80 37.44 4.24
CA THR A 181 1.88 38.55 3.29
C THR A 181 2.41 38.14 1.94
N ASP A 182 3.05 36.97 1.82
CA ASP A 182 3.52 36.42 0.55
C ASP A 182 2.37 35.66 -0.13
N PRO A 183 1.81 36.18 -1.25
CA PRO A 183 0.70 35.53 -1.95
C PRO A 183 1.03 34.09 -2.35
N TRP A 184 2.29 33.82 -2.70
CA TRP A 184 2.72 32.48 -3.09
C TRP A 184 2.50 31.47 -1.96
N PHE A 185 2.85 31.82 -0.72
CA PHE A 185 2.67 30.92 0.42
C PHE A 185 1.19 30.72 0.74
N ASN A 186 0.40 31.77 0.69
CA ASN A 186 -1.04 31.68 0.94
C ASN A 186 -1.74 30.73 -0.06
N ASP A 187 -1.44 30.90 -1.35
CA ASP A 187 -1.98 30.05 -2.41
C ASP A 187 -1.45 28.61 -2.27
N LYS A 188 -0.15 28.43 -2.01
CA LYS A 188 0.46 27.10 -1.90
C LYS A 188 -0.02 26.32 -0.68
N ILE A 189 -0.24 26.97 0.45
CA ILE A 189 -0.82 26.34 1.65
C ILE A 189 -2.23 25.82 1.31
N THR A 190 -3.07 26.66 0.70
CA THR A 190 -4.44 26.29 0.31
C THR A 190 -4.47 25.15 -0.69
N GLU A 191 -3.56 25.18 -1.68
CA GLU A 191 -3.40 24.11 -2.67
C GLU A 191 -3.00 22.78 -2.00
N VAL A 192 -1.98 22.81 -1.14
CA VAL A 192 -1.50 21.64 -0.40
C VAL A 192 -2.59 21.03 0.47
N GLU A 193 -3.36 21.85 1.19
CA GLU A 193 -4.49 21.40 2.01
C GLU A 193 -5.59 20.75 1.18
N THR A 194 -5.92 21.35 0.03
CA THR A 194 -6.94 20.83 -0.88
C THR A 194 -6.52 19.48 -1.47
N ILE A 195 -5.27 19.38 -1.95
CA ILE A 195 -4.76 18.13 -2.53
C ILE A 195 -4.65 17.03 -1.47
N ASP A 196 -4.14 17.34 -0.29
CA ASP A 196 -4.07 16.36 0.81
C ASP A 196 -5.48 15.84 1.18
N ALA A 197 -6.47 16.73 1.30
CA ALA A 197 -7.85 16.34 1.56
C ALA A 197 -8.43 15.42 0.47
N HIS A 198 -8.12 15.69 -0.81
CA HIS A 198 -8.52 14.81 -1.91
C HIS A 198 -7.79 13.46 -1.89
N MET A 199 -6.49 13.44 -1.60
CA MET A 199 -5.71 12.21 -1.49
C MET A 199 -6.20 11.32 -0.35
N GLN A 200 -6.59 11.90 0.79
CA GLN A 200 -7.20 11.16 1.91
C GLN A 200 -8.51 10.47 1.51
N LYS A 201 -9.38 11.18 0.79
CA LYS A 201 -10.64 10.62 0.27
C LYS A 201 -10.38 9.51 -0.74
N LEU A 202 -9.45 9.74 -1.68
CA LEU A 202 -9.07 8.75 -2.69
C LEU A 202 -8.47 7.49 -2.06
N HIS A 203 -7.55 7.65 -1.11
CA HIS A 203 -6.97 6.54 -0.35
C HIS A 203 -8.04 5.73 0.38
N SER A 204 -9.00 6.41 1.03
CA SER A 204 -10.12 5.74 1.71
C SER A 204 -10.98 4.92 0.73
N ALA A 205 -11.30 5.48 -0.44
CA ALA A 205 -12.04 4.77 -1.48
C ALA A 205 -11.28 3.55 -2.01
N ILE A 206 -9.96 3.67 -2.23
CA ILE A 206 -9.14 2.55 -2.71
C ILE A 206 -9.00 1.47 -1.63
N LYS A 207 -8.87 1.83 -0.35
CA LYS A 207 -8.88 0.83 0.72
C LYS A 207 -10.20 0.05 0.79
N ALA A 208 -11.33 0.73 0.56
CA ALA A 208 -12.62 0.06 0.44
C ALA A 208 -12.64 -0.89 -0.77
N LEU A 209 -12.13 -0.45 -1.93
CA LEU A 209 -12.00 -1.30 -3.12
C LEU A 209 -11.15 -2.57 -2.86
N VAL A 210 -9.97 -2.41 -2.23
CA VAL A 210 -9.11 -3.54 -1.83
C VAL A 210 -9.88 -4.51 -0.93
N THR A 211 -10.62 -3.99 0.04
CA THR A 211 -11.43 -4.80 0.97
C THR A 211 -12.48 -5.60 0.21
N HIS A 212 -13.27 -4.95 -0.64
CA HIS A 212 -14.30 -5.61 -1.42
C HIS A 212 -13.74 -6.63 -2.43
N ARG A 213 -12.58 -6.36 -3.05
CA ARG A 213 -11.94 -7.33 -3.95
C ARG A 213 -11.44 -8.58 -3.23
N ARG A 214 -10.90 -8.43 -2.02
CA ARG A 214 -10.52 -9.58 -1.17
C ARG A 214 -11.72 -10.40 -0.72
N GLU A 215 -12.80 -9.71 -0.36
CA GLU A 215 -14.07 -10.35 0.00
C GLU A 215 -14.63 -11.14 -1.19
N LEU A 216 -14.60 -10.54 -2.38
CA LEU A 216 -15.01 -11.20 -3.62
C LEU A 216 -14.15 -12.41 -3.97
N ALA A 217 -12.83 -12.33 -3.78
CA ALA A 217 -11.94 -13.48 -3.95
C ALA A 217 -12.33 -14.63 -2.99
N THR A 218 -12.58 -14.30 -1.72
CA THR A 218 -12.99 -15.27 -0.69
C THR A 218 -14.31 -15.95 -1.02
N LEU A 219 -15.30 -15.17 -1.49
CA LEU A 219 -16.60 -15.69 -1.91
C LEU A 219 -16.47 -16.60 -3.14
N THR A 220 -15.65 -16.21 -4.12
CA THR A 220 -15.34 -17.05 -5.29
C THR A 220 -14.71 -18.39 -4.87
N GLY A 221 -13.76 -18.38 -3.94
CA GLY A 221 -13.20 -19.61 -3.38
C GLY A 221 -14.25 -20.48 -2.66
N GLY A 222 -15.23 -19.85 -2.01
CA GLY A 222 -16.39 -20.54 -1.44
C GLY A 222 -17.24 -21.24 -2.50
N VAL A 223 -17.46 -20.61 -3.65
CA VAL A 223 -18.17 -21.21 -4.80
C VAL A 223 -17.38 -22.38 -5.36
N ALA A 224 -16.06 -22.24 -5.55
CA ALA A 224 -15.19 -23.31 -6.02
C ALA A 224 -15.31 -24.57 -5.14
N LYS A 225 -15.18 -24.40 -3.82
CA LYS A 225 -15.32 -25.49 -2.85
C LYS A 225 -16.71 -26.13 -2.88
N SER A 226 -17.76 -25.32 -3.01
CA SER A 226 -19.14 -25.81 -3.06
C SER A 226 -19.40 -26.62 -4.34
N ALA A 227 -18.90 -26.14 -5.50
CA ALA A 227 -19.00 -26.85 -6.77
C ALA A 227 -18.23 -28.18 -6.74
N ALA A 228 -17.04 -28.22 -6.13
CA ALA A 228 -16.28 -29.45 -5.95
C ALA A 228 -17.04 -30.48 -5.09
N LEU A 229 -17.66 -30.03 -3.99
CA LEU A 229 -18.48 -30.92 -3.16
C LEU A 229 -19.69 -31.46 -3.93
N LEU A 230 -20.41 -30.61 -4.66
CA LEU A 230 -21.54 -31.06 -5.49
C LEU A 230 -21.11 -32.07 -6.56
N SER A 231 -19.94 -31.88 -7.17
CA SER A 231 -19.37 -32.84 -8.13
C SER A 231 -19.24 -34.25 -7.55
N THR A 232 -18.86 -34.37 -6.26
CA THR A 232 -18.70 -35.68 -5.59
C THR A 232 -20.02 -36.36 -5.24
N CYS A 233 -21.10 -35.59 -5.09
CA CYS A 233 -22.43 -36.11 -4.77
C CYS A 233 -23.26 -36.44 -6.02
N GLU A 234 -22.84 -35.95 -7.18
CA GLU A 234 -23.59 -36.08 -8.43
C GLU A 234 -23.37 -37.46 -9.08
N GLU A 235 -24.47 -38.18 -9.32
CA GLU A 235 -24.43 -39.53 -9.92
C GLU A 235 -24.23 -39.47 -11.43
N HIS A 236 -24.72 -38.41 -12.10
CA HIS A 236 -24.55 -38.26 -13.54
C HIS A 236 -23.11 -37.85 -13.87
N THR A 237 -22.36 -38.76 -14.51
CA THR A 237 -20.92 -38.60 -14.78
C THR A 237 -20.59 -37.29 -15.52
N GLY A 238 -21.38 -36.91 -16.52
CA GLY A 238 -21.13 -35.67 -17.28
C GLY A 238 -21.36 -34.40 -16.46
N LEU A 239 -22.32 -34.42 -15.53
CA LEU A 239 -22.64 -33.27 -14.67
C LEU A 239 -21.63 -33.16 -13.53
N SER A 240 -21.24 -34.29 -12.94
CA SER A 240 -20.14 -34.39 -11.98
C SER A 240 -18.85 -33.80 -12.57
N GLN A 241 -18.48 -34.18 -13.80
CA GLN A 241 -17.31 -33.63 -14.49
C GLN A 241 -17.41 -32.11 -14.73
N ALA A 242 -18.57 -31.62 -15.17
CA ALA A 242 -18.80 -30.19 -15.38
C ALA A 242 -18.64 -29.38 -14.07
N LEU A 243 -19.19 -29.89 -12.95
CA LEU A 243 -19.07 -29.26 -11.63
C LEU A 243 -17.62 -29.26 -11.11
N SER A 244 -16.86 -30.34 -11.36
CA SER A 244 -15.43 -30.38 -11.03
C SER A 244 -14.64 -29.35 -11.82
N GLN A 245 -14.93 -29.19 -13.12
CA GLN A 245 -14.27 -28.18 -13.95
C GLN A 245 -14.64 -26.76 -13.53
N LEU A 246 -15.90 -26.51 -13.19
CA LEU A 246 -16.34 -25.24 -12.64
C LEU A 246 -15.58 -24.90 -11.35
N ALA A 247 -15.39 -25.87 -10.47
CA ALA A 247 -14.60 -25.69 -9.25
C ALA A 247 -13.15 -25.28 -9.57
N ASP A 248 -12.48 -25.98 -10.49
CA ASP A 248 -11.10 -25.66 -10.90
C ASP A 248 -10.98 -24.27 -11.53
N VAL A 249 -12.00 -23.83 -12.28
CA VAL A 249 -12.04 -22.49 -12.89
C VAL A 249 -12.23 -21.43 -11.82
N GLU A 250 -13.17 -21.61 -10.90
CA GLU A 250 -13.43 -20.65 -9.83
C GLU A 250 -12.23 -20.55 -8.86
N GLU A 251 -11.52 -21.64 -8.56
CA GLU A 251 -10.27 -21.58 -7.78
C GLU A 251 -9.20 -20.74 -8.49
N LYS A 252 -9.06 -20.90 -9.82
CA LYS A 252 -8.16 -20.07 -10.62
C LYS A 252 -8.60 -18.61 -10.72
N VAL A 253 -9.89 -18.32 -10.60
CA VAL A 253 -10.44 -16.95 -10.58
C VAL A 253 -10.23 -16.33 -9.20
N GLU A 254 -10.40 -17.08 -8.12
CA GLU A 254 -10.06 -16.64 -6.75
C GLU A 254 -8.62 -16.12 -6.69
N LEU A 255 -7.66 -16.90 -7.22
CA LEU A 255 -6.25 -16.50 -7.24
C LEU A 255 -6.02 -15.18 -7.98
N LEU A 256 -6.61 -15.03 -9.18
CA LEU A 256 -6.52 -13.77 -9.94
C LEU A 256 -7.12 -12.59 -9.21
N ARG A 257 -8.28 -12.76 -8.56
CA ARG A 257 -8.93 -11.70 -7.77
C ARG A 257 -8.07 -11.30 -6.58
N SER A 258 -7.41 -12.26 -5.94
CA SER A 258 -6.47 -12.02 -4.84
C SER A 258 -5.25 -11.23 -5.32
N GLU A 259 -4.64 -11.61 -6.44
CA GLU A 259 -3.52 -10.89 -7.07
C GLU A 259 -3.91 -9.46 -7.47
N GLN A 260 -5.12 -9.29 -8.02
CA GLN A 260 -5.67 -7.99 -8.37
C GLN A 260 -5.85 -7.11 -7.13
N ALA A 261 -6.40 -7.64 -6.03
CA ALA A 261 -6.53 -6.91 -4.77
C ALA A 261 -5.17 -6.52 -4.16
N ASN A 262 -4.16 -7.38 -4.32
CA ASN A 262 -2.79 -7.08 -3.88
C ASN A 262 -2.18 -5.96 -4.74
N SER A 263 -2.41 -5.95 -6.05
CA SER A 263 -1.94 -4.88 -6.93
C SER A 263 -2.55 -3.53 -6.56
N ASP A 264 -3.84 -3.49 -6.28
CA ASP A 264 -4.52 -2.28 -5.80
C ASP A 264 -3.94 -1.76 -4.48
N LEU A 265 -3.60 -2.68 -3.56
CA LEU A 265 -3.00 -2.33 -2.29
C LEU A 265 -1.56 -1.81 -2.48
N TYR A 266 -0.68 -2.62 -3.04
CA TYR A 266 0.76 -2.36 -3.06
C TYR A 266 1.17 -1.27 -4.06
N ILE A 267 0.48 -1.17 -5.20
CA ILE A 267 0.84 -0.21 -6.25
C ILE A 267 0.12 1.12 -5.99
N LEU A 268 -1.19 1.10 -5.82
CA LEU A 268 -1.99 2.32 -5.79
C LEU A 268 -2.23 2.84 -4.37
N SER A 269 -2.79 2.02 -3.48
CA SER A 269 -3.17 2.43 -2.12
C SER A 269 -1.96 2.91 -1.33
N GLU A 270 -0.89 2.12 -1.32
CA GLU A 270 0.33 2.43 -0.60
C GLU A 270 1.02 3.68 -1.17
N THR A 271 1.05 3.89 -2.48
CA THR A 271 1.61 5.11 -3.09
C THR A 271 0.85 6.36 -2.65
N ILE A 272 -0.48 6.32 -2.64
CA ILE A 272 -1.29 7.46 -2.19
C ILE A 272 -1.09 7.71 -0.69
N LYS A 273 -1.04 6.65 0.13
CA LYS A 273 -0.74 6.76 1.57
C LYS A 273 0.60 7.45 1.81
N ASP A 274 1.59 7.13 0.99
CA ASP A 274 2.92 7.69 1.11
C ASP A 274 2.97 9.18 0.70
N TYR A 275 2.24 9.59 -0.35
CA TYR A 275 2.09 11.02 -0.68
C TYR A 275 1.31 11.81 0.36
N ILE A 276 0.29 11.22 0.98
CA ILE A 276 -0.38 11.81 2.16
C ILE A 276 0.65 12.14 3.25
N GLY A 277 1.56 11.22 3.53
CA GLY A 277 2.64 11.46 4.49
C GLY A 277 3.58 12.60 4.08
N LEU A 278 3.92 12.71 2.79
CA LEU A 278 4.71 13.83 2.28
C LEU A 278 3.98 15.18 2.39
N PHE A 279 2.67 15.22 2.17
CA PHE A 279 1.89 16.45 2.41
C PHE A 279 1.91 16.83 3.90
N GLY A 280 1.92 15.85 4.80
CA GLY A 280 2.20 16.08 6.22
C GLY A 280 3.56 16.75 6.45
N ALA A 281 4.63 16.20 5.86
CA ALA A 281 5.98 16.78 5.97
C ALA A 281 6.09 18.21 5.38
N ILE A 282 5.37 18.50 4.29
CA ILE A 282 5.28 19.85 3.72
C ILE A 282 4.61 20.82 4.71
N LYS A 283 3.51 20.41 5.35
CA LYS A 283 2.83 21.20 6.37
C LYS A 283 3.75 21.48 7.58
N ASP A 284 4.56 20.50 7.99
CA ASP A 284 5.55 20.68 9.06
C ASP A 284 6.59 21.74 8.69
N VAL A 285 7.06 21.73 7.44
CA VAL A 285 7.99 22.73 6.91
C VAL A 285 7.38 24.13 6.86
N PHE A 286 6.13 24.27 6.42
CA PHE A 286 5.40 25.54 6.48
C PHE A 286 5.26 26.05 7.92
N HIS A 287 4.94 25.15 8.86
CA HIS A 287 4.83 25.49 10.26
C HIS A 287 6.18 25.93 10.85
N GLU A 288 7.29 25.32 10.45
CA GLU A 288 8.62 25.74 10.88
C GLU A 288 8.96 27.16 10.39
N ARG A 289 8.57 27.52 9.15
CA ARG A 289 8.67 28.91 8.66
C ARG A 289 7.90 29.90 9.53
N VAL A 290 6.71 29.54 10.00
CA VAL A 290 5.94 30.38 10.95
C VAL A 290 6.71 30.58 12.27
N LYS A 291 7.37 29.55 12.80
CA LYS A 291 8.18 29.70 14.02
C LYS A 291 9.39 30.62 13.81
N VAL A 292 10.08 30.50 12.68
CA VAL A 292 11.21 31.38 12.33
C VAL A 292 10.72 32.83 12.21
N PHE A 293 9.55 33.06 11.59
CA PHE A 293 8.92 34.38 11.55
C PHE A 293 8.60 34.93 12.94
N GLN A 294 8.00 34.12 13.82
CA GLN A 294 7.68 34.52 15.19
C GLN A 294 8.94 34.91 15.98
N ASN A 295 10.04 34.18 15.80
CA ASN A 295 11.33 34.52 16.40
C ASN A 295 11.87 35.86 15.87
N TRP A 296 11.73 36.11 14.57
CA TRP A 296 12.11 37.40 13.96
C TRP A 296 11.26 38.55 14.51
N GLN A 297 9.94 38.41 14.56
CA GLN A 297 9.05 39.45 15.11
C GLN A 297 9.31 39.71 16.59
N HIS A 298 9.58 38.67 17.37
CA HIS A 298 9.99 38.82 18.76
C HIS A 298 11.29 39.62 18.88
N ALA A 299 12.31 39.30 18.07
CA ALA A 299 13.57 40.07 18.04
C ALA A 299 13.34 41.53 17.65
N GLN A 300 12.46 41.78 16.66
CA GLN A 300 12.10 43.12 16.22
C GLN A 300 11.44 43.94 17.34
N MET A 301 10.50 43.36 18.08
CA MET A 301 9.88 44.03 19.23
C MET A 301 10.91 44.36 20.32
N GLN A 302 11.83 43.44 20.62
CA GLN A 302 12.86 43.68 21.63
C GLN A 302 13.80 44.81 21.20
N LEU A 303 14.18 44.86 19.92
CA LEU A 303 14.95 45.99 19.37
C LEU A 303 14.21 47.32 19.55
N THR A 304 12.91 47.37 19.25
CA THR A 304 12.09 48.57 19.46
C THR A 304 12.11 49.02 20.94
N LYS A 305 11.93 48.09 21.88
CA LYS A 305 12.02 48.40 23.33
C LYS A 305 13.40 48.92 23.73
N LYS A 306 14.48 48.37 23.18
CA LYS A 306 15.85 48.82 23.45
C LYS A 306 16.11 50.22 22.88
N ARG A 307 15.60 50.51 21.67
CA ARG A 307 15.64 51.85 21.06
C ARG A 307 14.86 52.88 21.88
N GLU A 308 13.67 52.54 22.34
CA GLU A 308 12.87 53.41 23.23
C GLU A 308 13.58 53.67 24.57
N ASN A 309 14.21 52.64 25.16
CA ASN A 309 14.97 52.81 26.39
C ASN A 309 16.18 53.73 26.19
N LYS A 310 16.91 53.56 25.08
CA LYS A 310 18.01 54.46 24.71
C LYS A 310 17.52 55.91 24.57
N ALA A 311 16.46 56.13 23.80
CA ALA A 311 15.88 57.47 23.60
C ALA A 311 15.43 58.12 24.93
N LYS A 312 14.87 57.34 25.86
CA LYS A 312 14.52 57.82 27.21
C LYS A 312 15.76 58.21 28.02
N LEU A 313 16.86 57.46 27.94
CA LEU A 313 18.11 57.79 28.62
C LEU A 313 18.79 59.03 28.02
N GLU A 314 18.68 59.23 26.70
CA GLU A 314 19.17 60.42 26.00
C GLU A 314 18.42 61.67 26.49
N LEU A 315 17.09 61.61 26.59
CA LEU A 315 16.25 62.69 27.13
C LEU A 315 16.52 63.00 28.61
N GLN A 316 16.98 62.02 29.39
CA GLN A 316 17.34 62.18 30.80
C GLN A 316 18.80 62.61 31.02
N GLU A 317 19.56 62.83 29.94
CA GLU A 317 20.98 63.20 29.95
C GLU A 317 21.90 62.25 30.75
N ARG A 318 21.50 60.98 30.94
CA ARG A 318 22.27 59.97 31.68
C ARG A 318 23.37 59.34 30.83
N ARG A 319 24.42 60.13 30.55
CA ARG A 319 25.54 59.77 29.68
C ARG A 319 26.31 58.52 30.13
N ASP A 320 26.35 58.24 31.42
CA ASP A 320 26.97 57.04 32.01
C ASP A 320 26.34 55.72 31.51
N LYS A 321 25.06 55.74 31.14
CA LYS A 321 24.30 54.56 30.69
C LYS A 321 24.04 54.52 29.19
N LEU A 322 24.34 55.61 28.47
CA LEU A 322 24.09 55.71 27.03
C LEU A 322 24.93 54.72 26.23
N ASP A 323 26.21 54.59 26.55
CA ASP A 323 27.11 53.66 25.85
C ASP A 323 26.65 52.21 26.01
N PHE A 324 26.15 51.83 27.19
CA PHE A 324 25.60 50.50 27.42
C PHE A 324 24.30 50.27 26.64
N ALA A 325 23.36 51.23 26.68
CA ALA A 325 22.11 51.14 25.94
C ALA A 325 22.34 51.12 24.41
N GLN A 326 23.34 51.84 23.91
CA GLN A 326 23.75 51.81 22.51
C GLN A 326 24.26 50.42 22.10
N LYS A 327 25.13 49.80 22.92
CA LYS A 327 25.60 48.42 22.69
C LYS A 327 24.45 47.40 22.69
N GLU A 328 23.48 47.55 23.59
CA GLU A 328 22.29 46.68 23.58
C GLU A 328 21.47 46.84 22.29
N VAL A 329 21.32 48.07 21.78
CA VAL A 329 20.64 48.31 20.50
C VAL A 329 21.38 47.63 19.35
N GLU A 330 22.71 47.78 19.27
CA GLU A 330 23.54 47.15 18.24
C GLU A 330 23.46 45.62 18.28
N GLU A 331 23.47 45.01 19.47
CA GLU A 331 23.34 43.56 19.64
C GLU A 331 21.98 43.04 19.14
N TRP A 332 20.89 43.72 19.52
CA TRP A 332 19.55 43.34 19.09
C TRP A 332 19.31 43.62 17.62
N GLU A 333 19.93 44.66 17.05
CA GLU A 333 19.88 44.97 15.63
C GLU A 333 20.57 43.86 14.81
N ALA A 334 21.76 43.43 15.24
CA ALA A 334 22.43 42.27 14.65
C ALA A 334 21.60 40.97 14.79
N LYS A 335 20.89 40.79 15.91
CA LYS A 335 19.99 39.64 16.10
C LYS A 335 18.78 39.68 15.16
N VAL A 336 18.15 40.84 15.00
CA VAL A 336 17.05 41.03 14.03
C VAL A 336 17.51 40.69 12.62
N GLN A 337 18.67 41.20 12.19
CA GLN A 337 19.22 40.90 10.86
C GLN A 337 19.45 39.40 10.65
N ARG A 338 19.96 38.70 11.67
CA ARG A 338 20.13 37.23 11.61
C ARG A 338 18.80 36.50 11.48
N CYS A 339 17.80 36.83 12.31
CA CYS A 339 16.49 36.18 12.25
C CYS A 339 15.75 36.48 10.94
N GLN A 340 15.88 37.70 10.41
CA GLN A 340 15.34 38.04 9.10
C GLN A 340 15.98 37.19 8.00
N LYS A 341 17.32 37.10 7.99
CA LYS A 341 18.04 36.26 7.03
C LYS A 341 17.65 34.78 7.14
N GLU A 342 17.45 34.26 8.35
CA GLU A 342 16.95 32.90 8.56
C GLU A 342 15.55 32.71 7.96
N PHE A 343 14.64 33.68 8.14
CA PHE A 343 13.30 33.67 7.55
C PHE A 343 13.33 33.73 6.02
N ASP A 344 14.19 34.57 5.45
CA ASP A 344 14.34 34.67 4.00
C ASP A 344 14.92 33.37 3.42
N ASN A 345 15.93 32.80 4.08
CA ASN A 345 16.56 31.54 3.67
C ASN A 345 15.58 30.37 3.68
N ILE A 346 14.83 30.18 4.78
CA ILE A 346 13.86 29.10 4.87
C ILE A 346 12.74 29.30 3.84
N SER A 347 12.28 30.53 3.62
CA SER A 347 11.27 30.84 2.61
C SER A 347 11.74 30.50 1.20
N ALA A 348 12.98 30.83 0.86
CA ALA A 348 13.59 30.52 -0.42
C ALA A 348 13.82 29.01 -0.62
N GLU A 349 14.27 28.30 0.42
CA GLU A 349 14.46 26.85 0.34
C GLU A 349 13.12 26.14 0.15
N ILE A 350 12.06 26.53 0.87
CA ILE A 350 10.73 25.93 0.74
C ILE A 350 10.21 26.04 -0.69
N LYS A 351 10.40 27.18 -1.36
CA LYS A 351 9.98 27.35 -2.76
C LYS A 351 10.67 26.34 -3.68
N LYS A 352 11.98 26.13 -3.53
CA LYS A 352 12.76 25.14 -4.29
C LYS A 352 12.34 23.70 -3.97
N GLU A 353 12.10 23.42 -2.70
CA GLU A 353 11.68 22.10 -2.23
C GLU A 353 10.29 21.73 -2.78
N MET A 354 9.37 22.70 -2.82
CA MET A 354 8.04 22.53 -3.42
C MET A 354 8.13 22.25 -4.91
N GLU A 355 8.93 23.00 -5.67
CA GLU A 355 9.11 22.75 -7.11
C GLU A 355 9.63 21.33 -7.38
N ARG A 356 10.65 20.89 -6.63
CA ARG A 356 11.17 19.51 -6.74
C ARG A 356 10.11 18.47 -6.37
N PHE A 357 9.37 18.70 -5.29
CA PHE A 357 8.30 17.81 -4.85
C PHE A 357 7.25 17.64 -5.95
N GLU A 358 6.84 18.72 -6.62
CA GLU A 358 5.81 18.67 -7.66
C GLU A 358 6.25 17.91 -8.90
N LEU A 359 7.49 18.14 -9.36
CA LEU A 359 8.08 17.40 -10.48
C LEU A 359 8.18 15.90 -10.17
N THR A 360 8.62 15.57 -8.94
CA THR A 360 8.74 14.18 -8.49
C THR A 360 7.36 13.54 -8.36
N ARG A 361 6.39 14.22 -7.74
CA ARG A 361 5.00 13.79 -7.65
C ARG A 361 4.40 13.47 -9.01
N ALA A 362 4.52 14.38 -9.97
CA ALA A 362 3.98 14.16 -11.31
C ALA A 362 4.59 12.93 -12.00
N ARG A 363 5.92 12.77 -11.90
CA ARG A 363 6.64 11.62 -12.46
C ARG A 363 6.22 10.29 -11.82
N ASP A 364 6.21 10.23 -10.49
CA ASP A 364 5.91 9.03 -9.73
C ASP A 364 4.46 8.60 -9.93
N PHE A 365 3.50 9.53 -9.90
CA PHE A 365 2.09 9.22 -10.19
C PHE A 365 1.91 8.72 -11.62
N LYS A 366 2.55 9.35 -12.62
CA LYS A 366 2.50 8.87 -14.00
C LYS A 366 3.00 7.43 -14.10
N SER A 367 4.18 7.15 -13.53
CA SER A 367 4.76 5.79 -13.54
C SER A 367 3.89 4.78 -12.81
N THR A 368 3.32 5.17 -11.67
CA THR A 368 2.46 4.30 -10.84
C THR A 368 1.16 3.97 -11.55
N ILE A 369 0.51 4.94 -12.19
CA ILE A 369 -0.74 4.72 -12.93
C ILE A 369 -0.50 3.86 -14.16
N ILE A 370 0.60 4.07 -14.90
CA ILE A 370 0.96 3.22 -16.04
C ILE A 370 1.11 1.78 -15.58
N LYS A 371 1.96 1.55 -14.57
CA LYS A 371 2.18 0.20 -14.01
C LYS A 371 0.88 -0.43 -13.52
N TYR A 372 0.06 0.33 -12.81
CA TYR A 372 -1.23 -0.15 -12.32
C TYR A 372 -2.17 -0.57 -13.46
N LEU A 373 -2.26 0.23 -14.53
CA LEU A 373 -3.10 -0.08 -15.69
C LEU A 373 -2.58 -1.29 -16.46
N GLU A 374 -1.27 -1.42 -16.63
CA GLU A 374 -0.63 -2.59 -17.24
C GLU A 374 -0.98 -3.87 -16.47
N ASP A 375 -0.87 -3.84 -15.13
CA ASP A 375 -1.23 -4.97 -14.27
C ASP A 375 -2.74 -5.27 -14.33
N GLN A 376 -3.62 -4.26 -14.35
CA GLN A 376 -5.07 -4.48 -14.52
C GLN A 376 -5.39 -5.10 -15.89
N MET A 377 -4.74 -4.66 -16.96
CA MET A 377 -4.92 -5.21 -18.31
C MET A 377 -4.48 -6.68 -18.37
N ALA A 378 -3.34 -7.01 -17.75
CA ALA A 378 -2.86 -8.38 -17.66
C ALA A 378 -3.86 -9.29 -16.92
N HIS A 379 -4.41 -8.84 -15.79
CA HIS A 379 -5.44 -9.60 -15.06
C HIS A 379 -6.73 -9.79 -15.91
N GLN A 380 -7.18 -8.75 -16.61
CA GLN A 380 -8.36 -8.79 -17.46
C GLN A 380 -8.22 -9.83 -18.59
N GLN A 381 -7.09 -9.82 -19.30
CA GLN A 381 -6.82 -10.77 -20.40
C GLN A 381 -6.78 -12.23 -19.90
N GLN A 382 -6.17 -12.47 -18.74
CA GLN A 382 -6.14 -13.80 -18.14
C GLN A 382 -7.53 -14.29 -17.71
N TRP A 383 -8.37 -13.39 -17.19
CA TRP A 383 -9.76 -13.71 -16.83
C TRP A 383 -10.58 -14.09 -18.06
N GLU A 384 -10.54 -13.28 -19.13
CA GLU A 384 -11.28 -13.55 -20.37
C GLU A 384 -10.90 -14.90 -20.98
N ALA A 385 -9.60 -15.21 -21.01
CA ALA A 385 -9.11 -16.49 -21.52
C ALA A 385 -9.64 -17.70 -20.71
N LYS A 386 -9.69 -17.59 -19.37
CA LYS A 386 -10.21 -18.65 -18.49
C LYS A 386 -11.72 -18.84 -18.67
N VAL A 387 -12.50 -17.76 -18.74
CA VAL A 387 -13.95 -17.82 -18.96
C VAL A 387 -14.29 -18.42 -20.32
N GLN A 388 -13.61 -18.01 -21.39
CA GLN A 388 -13.83 -18.56 -22.73
C GLN A 388 -13.53 -20.06 -22.80
N ARG A 389 -12.52 -20.53 -22.08
CA ARG A 389 -12.20 -21.97 -22.00
C ARG A 389 -13.32 -22.74 -21.29
N CYS A 390 -13.77 -22.25 -20.15
CA CYS A 390 -14.89 -22.86 -19.40
C CYS A 390 -16.16 -22.92 -20.25
N GLN A 391 -16.47 -21.84 -20.99
CA GLN A 391 -17.64 -21.80 -21.87
C GLN A 391 -17.58 -22.88 -22.95
N LYS A 392 -16.43 -23.03 -23.63
CA LYS A 392 -16.25 -24.06 -24.67
C LYS A 392 -16.41 -25.48 -24.10
N GLU A 393 -15.87 -25.73 -22.91
CA GLU A 393 -15.98 -27.03 -22.24
C GLU A 393 -17.44 -27.33 -21.88
N PHE A 394 -18.18 -26.34 -21.36
CA PHE A 394 -19.60 -26.48 -21.05
C PHE A 394 -20.46 -26.74 -22.30
N ASP A 395 -20.19 -26.03 -23.40
CA ASP A 395 -20.89 -26.23 -24.67
C ASP A 395 -20.65 -27.64 -25.23
N ASN A 396 -19.44 -28.16 -25.10
CA ASN A 396 -19.11 -29.54 -25.50
C ASN A 396 -19.84 -30.59 -24.66
N ILE A 397 -19.89 -30.41 -23.34
CA ILE A 397 -20.62 -31.31 -22.44
C ILE A 397 -22.12 -31.28 -22.78
N SER A 398 -22.68 -30.09 -22.99
CA SER A 398 -24.08 -29.91 -23.39
C SER A 398 -24.40 -30.60 -24.72
N ALA A 399 -23.48 -30.53 -25.70
CA ALA A 399 -23.62 -31.24 -26.97
C ALA A 399 -23.58 -32.77 -26.80
N GLU A 400 -22.67 -33.30 -25.97
CA GLU A 400 -22.57 -34.75 -25.74
C GLU A 400 -23.78 -35.28 -24.98
N ILE A 401 -24.30 -34.53 -23.99
CA ILE A 401 -25.54 -34.88 -23.28
C ILE A 401 -26.72 -34.97 -24.27
N LYS A 402 -26.88 -33.99 -25.16
CA LYS A 402 -27.95 -34.02 -26.18
C LYS A 402 -27.85 -35.26 -27.07
N LYS A 403 -26.63 -35.58 -27.52
CA LYS A 403 -26.37 -36.73 -28.37
C LYS A 403 -26.62 -38.07 -27.67
N GLU A 404 -26.21 -38.21 -26.40
CA GLU A 404 -26.51 -39.40 -25.60
C GLU A 404 -28.02 -39.52 -25.32
N MET A 405 -28.73 -38.41 -25.10
CA MET A 405 -30.18 -38.40 -24.93
C MET A 405 -30.92 -38.85 -26.21
N GLU A 406 -30.48 -38.40 -27.38
CA GLU A 406 -31.00 -38.87 -28.68
C GLU A 406 -30.72 -40.36 -28.90
N ARG A 407 -29.50 -40.82 -28.58
CA ARG A 407 -29.13 -42.24 -28.65
C ARG A 407 -29.99 -43.09 -27.72
N PHE A 408 -30.26 -42.61 -26.50
CA PHE A 408 -31.12 -43.28 -25.54
C PHE A 408 -32.54 -43.41 -26.07
N GLU A 409 -33.13 -42.35 -26.61
CA GLU A 409 -34.48 -42.35 -27.21
C GLU A 409 -34.60 -43.36 -28.37
N LEU A 410 -33.61 -43.40 -29.26
CA LEU A 410 -33.56 -44.38 -30.37
C LEU A 410 -33.41 -45.82 -29.87
N THR A 411 -32.62 -46.04 -28.83
CA THR A 411 -32.39 -47.36 -28.25
C THR A 411 -33.64 -47.84 -27.50
N ARG A 412 -34.30 -46.96 -26.73
CA ARG A 412 -35.57 -47.23 -26.05
C ARG A 412 -36.65 -47.69 -27.03
N ALA A 413 -36.81 -46.99 -28.15
CA ALA A 413 -37.81 -47.36 -29.17
C ALA A 413 -37.51 -48.73 -29.81
N ARG A 414 -36.23 -49.01 -30.07
CA ARG A 414 -35.77 -50.29 -30.63
C ARG A 414 -36.00 -51.46 -29.67
N ASP A 415 -35.62 -51.28 -28.41
CA ASP A 415 -35.72 -52.33 -27.39
C ASP A 415 -37.17 -52.64 -27.04
N PHE A 416 -38.02 -51.60 -26.95
CA PHE A 416 -39.46 -51.77 -26.80
C PHE A 416 -40.07 -52.53 -27.98
N LYS A 417 -39.72 -52.15 -29.22
CA LYS A 417 -40.17 -52.86 -30.42
C LYS A 417 -39.71 -54.32 -30.42
N SER A 418 -38.45 -54.60 -30.10
CA SER A 418 -37.92 -55.97 -30.03
C SER A 418 -38.66 -56.81 -28.99
N THR A 419 -38.96 -56.21 -27.83
CA THR A 419 -39.69 -56.89 -26.74
C THR A 419 -41.12 -57.22 -27.16
N ILE A 420 -41.82 -56.28 -27.81
CA ILE A 420 -43.18 -56.50 -28.32
C ILE A 420 -43.21 -57.56 -29.43
N ILE A 421 -42.26 -57.54 -30.37
CA ILE A 421 -42.16 -58.58 -31.42
C ILE A 421 -42.01 -59.95 -30.78
N LYS A 422 -41.07 -60.11 -29.86
CA LYS A 422 -40.83 -61.39 -29.17
C LYS A 422 -42.08 -61.87 -28.43
N TYR A 423 -42.78 -60.97 -27.73
CA TYR A 423 -44.05 -61.30 -27.07
C TYR A 423 -45.12 -61.78 -28.07
N LEU A 424 -45.25 -61.12 -29.22
CA LEU A 424 -46.22 -61.52 -30.24
C LEU A 424 -45.87 -62.86 -30.90
N GLU A 425 -44.58 -63.12 -31.15
CA GLU A 425 -44.08 -64.40 -31.64
C GLU A 425 -44.39 -65.54 -30.67
N ASP A 426 -44.15 -65.32 -29.37
CA ASP A 426 -44.46 -66.29 -28.31
C ASP A 426 -45.97 -66.55 -28.22
N GLN A 427 -46.82 -65.52 -28.34
CA GLN A 427 -48.28 -65.67 -28.37
C GLN A 427 -48.75 -66.45 -29.61
N MET A 428 -48.19 -66.17 -30.78
CA MET A 428 -48.51 -66.91 -32.01
C MET A 428 -48.12 -68.39 -31.90
N ALA A 429 -46.93 -68.67 -31.38
CA ALA A 429 -46.48 -70.04 -31.15
C ALA A 429 -47.40 -70.77 -30.16
N HIS A 430 -47.84 -70.09 -29.10
CA HIS A 430 -48.80 -70.63 -28.14
C HIS A 430 -50.15 -70.97 -28.80
N GLN A 431 -50.70 -70.06 -29.62
CA GLN A 431 -51.96 -70.29 -30.35
C GLN A 431 -51.84 -71.43 -31.36
N GLN A 432 -50.72 -71.52 -32.09
CA GLN A 432 -50.45 -72.65 -32.98
C GLN A 432 -50.39 -73.98 -32.23
N GLN A 433 -49.83 -73.99 -31.03
CA GLN A 433 -49.78 -75.19 -30.19
C GLN A 433 -51.18 -75.57 -29.66
N GLN A 434 -52.00 -74.59 -29.26
CA GLN A 434 -53.40 -74.81 -28.90
C GLN A 434 -54.22 -75.37 -30.07
N MET A 435 -54.05 -74.82 -31.29
CA MET A 435 -54.70 -75.36 -32.49
C MET A 435 -54.31 -76.81 -32.74
N LYS A 436 -53.02 -77.17 -32.62
CA LYS A 436 -52.58 -78.58 -32.74
C LYS A 436 -53.26 -79.51 -31.74
N TYR A 437 -53.46 -79.05 -30.50
CA TYR A 437 -54.18 -79.85 -29.50
C TYR A 437 -55.66 -80.01 -29.86
N TRP A 438 -56.31 -78.96 -30.36
CA TRP A 438 -57.69 -79.04 -30.84
C TRP A 438 -57.82 -79.95 -32.08
N GLU A 439 -56.92 -79.82 -33.05
CA GLU A 439 -56.86 -80.67 -34.24
C GLU A 439 -56.62 -82.15 -33.89
N ALA A 440 -55.89 -82.46 -32.82
CA ALA A 440 -55.72 -83.83 -32.34
C ALA A 440 -57.01 -84.41 -31.72
N ILE A 441 -57.88 -83.57 -31.15
CA ILE A 441 -59.15 -83.97 -30.53
C ILE A 441 -60.28 -84.08 -31.57
N VAL A 442 -60.24 -83.28 -32.63
CA VAL A 442 -61.29 -83.24 -33.67
C VAL A 442 -61.59 -84.62 -34.32
N PRO A 443 -60.60 -85.47 -34.67
CA PRO A 443 -60.84 -86.82 -35.17
C PRO A 443 -61.53 -87.73 -34.15
N VAL A 444 -61.11 -87.66 -32.88
CA VAL A 444 -61.69 -88.45 -31.78
C VAL A 444 -63.15 -88.05 -31.56
N ALA A 445 -63.48 -86.76 -31.63
CA ALA A 445 -64.85 -86.28 -31.54
C ALA A 445 -65.71 -86.71 -32.75
N LYS A 446 -65.11 -86.84 -33.95
CA LYS A 446 -65.80 -87.32 -35.16
C LYS A 446 -66.05 -88.83 -35.17
N GLU A 447 -65.31 -89.63 -34.42
CA GLU A 447 -65.58 -91.07 -34.25
C GLU A 447 -66.70 -91.36 -33.25
N ILE A 448 -67.06 -90.37 -32.41
CA ILE A 448 -68.09 -90.48 -31.37
C ILE A 448 -69.46 -89.94 -31.87
N ALA A 449 -69.48 -89.16 -32.95
CA ALA A 449 -70.69 -88.64 -33.61
C ALA A 449 -71.09 -89.50 -34.81
#